data_AF-A0A136WHC2-F1
#
_entry.id   AF-A0A136WHC2-F1
#
_cell.length_a   1.000
_cell.length_b   1.000
_cell.length_c   1.000
_cell.angle_alpha   90.00
_cell.angle_beta   90.00
_cell.angle_gamma   90.00
#
_symmetry.space_group_name_H-M   'P 1'
#
loop_
_entity.id
_entity.type
_entity.pdbx_description
1 polymer ?
#
loop_
_entity_poly.entity_id
_entity_poly.type
_entity_poly.pdbx_seq_one_letter_code
_entity_poly.pdbx_strand_id
1 'polypeptide(L)'
;MKKYSKTSVVLTIILSLLFSTTALAVGDGNIDAGGGGMDNGTSTNIWSPGNDGVRVTVVRASDHTVVTTPIDLTNKSPNNIQIHFSKVSKIQYSKGIGLTPITSKYRYINPPQSMPTIISDKGNSNMDAIKKYFCSEYVVQMIANHTGMNYDILIGGEYKLLLEPIAYYKFEGIMIATTATEAAMYDEQISGLLRRRMVALSHQNLPLAMFLEVSDLGYPVWKGSTSKAASNADIKSSLGLGVVRFTELPESPEIATQDYEYRVNTEVITAVTVSGGQSDPDNPTKVSFSIDGKTYNVGNVYYPQGDSQLAWVKWTTPDAEQDMVIYVSVKGPGGTDKTTINCKIVDLDKNPPPNPIADDRNEKFSSVSVPNRSEKVRADWSVWDPWWHEHWVWHSTGEDSGYWCDHGWWEFDLDKYYARFSANMSIRCDSKNPTASGGVMKSGYGINETVSASVSSNQSSAITYLQTAVSYFPEFGYETYWRLLDRMKDGSSTSFEFQNNKYSTYKNRTHFTPIWMPDGDYTVNTWAADSWTPVGMLSMNLTDSLTIKGNLWQDWHVAPLKP
;
A
#
# COMPACT_ATOMS: atom_id res chain seq x y z
N MET A 1 38.18 58.32 -27.26
CA MET A 1 37.40 57.69 -26.16
C MET A 1 36.14 56.91 -26.60
N LYS A 2 35.87 56.62 -27.89
CA LYS A 2 34.65 55.89 -28.33
C LYS A 2 34.85 54.44 -28.82
N LYS A 3 36.09 53.97 -29.01
CA LYS A 3 36.38 52.62 -29.54
C LYS A 3 36.63 51.56 -28.46
N TYR A 4 37.14 51.93 -27.28
CA TYR A 4 37.43 51.00 -26.19
C TYR A 4 36.21 50.65 -25.32
N SER A 5 35.14 51.45 -25.37
CA SER A 5 33.93 51.21 -24.58
C SER A 5 33.07 50.08 -25.16
N LYS A 6 32.98 49.95 -26.49
CA LYS A 6 32.18 48.88 -27.13
C LYS A 6 32.82 47.50 -26.97
N THR A 7 34.14 47.40 -27.11
CA THR A 7 34.86 46.13 -26.93
C THR A 7 34.80 45.65 -25.48
N SER A 8 34.86 46.58 -24.51
CA SER A 8 34.74 46.23 -23.10
C SER A 8 33.34 45.72 -22.75
N VAL A 9 32.26 46.34 -23.27
CA VAL A 9 30.88 45.89 -23.04
C VAL A 9 30.61 44.52 -23.67
N VAL A 10 31.09 44.28 -24.90
CA VAL A 10 30.95 42.97 -25.56
C VAL A 10 31.75 41.89 -24.82
N LEU A 11 32.94 42.22 -24.32
CA LEU A 11 33.74 41.28 -23.54
C LEU A 11 33.09 40.96 -22.18
N THR A 12 32.45 41.92 -21.51
CA THR A 12 31.70 41.69 -20.26
C THR A 12 30.45 40.82 -20.50
N ILE A 13 29.74 40.99 -21.62
CA ILE A 13 28.58 40.15 -21.98
C ILE A 13 29.02 38.71 -22.31
N ILE A 14 30.14 38.55 -23.02
CA ILE A 14 30.72 37.22 -23.31
C ILE A 14 31.25 36.58 -22.02
N LEU A 15 31.87 37.34 -21.10
CA LEU A 15 32.30 36.83 -19.80
C LEU A 15 31.12 36.43 -18.90
N SER A 16 29.98 37.14 -18.98
CA SER A 16 28.75 36.74 -18.25
C SER A 16 28.08 35.48 -18.83
N LEU A 17 28.30 35.18 -20.12
CA LEU A 17 27.83 33.95 -20.77
C LEU A 17 28.77 32.75 -20.54
N LEU A 18 29.98 32.98 -20.03
CA LEU A 18 30.97 31.94 -19.69
C LEU A 18 30.87 31.46 -18.24
N PHE A 19 30.04 32.09 -17.41
CA PHE A 19 29.63 31.50 -16.14
C PHE A 19 28.52 30.49 -16.42
N SER A 20 28.89 29.22 -16.52
CA SER A 20 27.96 28.12 -16.33
C SER A 20 27.23 28.36 -15.01
N THR A 21 25.95 28.75 -15.05
CA THR A 21 25.14 28.80 -13.84
C THR A 21 25.16 27.39 -13.27
N THR A 22 25.87 27.21 -12.16
CA THR A 22 25.70 26.03 -11.32
C THR A 22 24.25 26.04 -10.86
N ALA A 23 23.38 25.28 -11.54
CA ALA A 23 22.03 25.05 -11.06
C ALA A 23 22.18 24.36 -9.70
N LEU A 24 21.90 25.10 -8.63
CA LEU A 24 21.84 24.53 -7.30
C LEU A 24 20.65 23.56 -7.28
N ALA A 25 20.93 22.31 -6.92
CA ALA A 25 19.87 21.35 -6.65
C ALA A 25 19.24 21.74 -5.31
N VAL A 26 17.93 21.94 -5.30
CA VAL A 26 17.14 22.26 -4.10
C VAL A 26 16.34 21.04 -3.64
N GLY A 27 16.30 19.98 -4.44
CA GLY A 27 15.68 18.71 -4.07
C GLY A 27 16.50 17.48 -4.41
N ASP A 28 16.08 16.36 -3.84
CA ASP A 28 16.59 15.02 -4.10
C ASP A 28 15.55 14.21 -4.89
N GLY A 29 16.01 13.58 -5.98
CA GLY A 29 15.17 12.94 -6.97
C GLY A 29 15.17 11.42 -6.80
N ASN A 30 14.08 10.88 -6.26
CA ASN A 30 13.83 9.46 -6.14
C ASN A 30 13.15 8.93 -7.43
N ILE A 31 13.97 8.70 -8.45
CA ILE A 31 13.53 8.35 -9.81
C ILE A 31 14.58 7.44 -10.46
N ASP A 32 14.15 6.33 -11.03
CA ASP A 32 14.90 5.42 -11.89
C ASP A 32 14.11 5.12 -13.17
N ALA A 33 14.74 4.49 -14.16
CA ALA A 33 14.11 4.24 -15.44
C ALA A 33 14.69 3.04 -16.20
N GLY A 34 13.94 2.63 -17.22
CA GLY A 34 14.30 1.59 -18.17
C GLY A 34 13.58 1.79 -19.50
N GLY A 35 13.43 0.72 -20.26
CA GLY A 35 12.73 0.71 -21.54
C GLY A 35 13.28 -0.32 -22.52
N GLY A 36 12.72 -0.32 -23.72
CA GLY A 36 13.14 -1.18 -24.82
C GLY A 36 12.91 -0.53 -26.18
N GLY A 37 13.16 -1.27 -27.26
CA GLY A 37 12.94 -0.80 -28.63
C GLY A 37 11.46 -0.50 -28.92
N MET A 38 11.21 0.41 -29.85
CA MET A 38 9.87 0.71 -30.35
C MET A 38 9.59 -0.10 -31.63
N ASP A 39 8.40 -0.70 -31.72
CA ASP A 39 7.92 -1.36 -32.94
C ASP A 39 7.48 -0.34 -34.01
N ASN A 40 7.41 -0.80 -35.27
CA ASN A 40 6.87 0.00 -36.36
C ASN A 40 5.36 0.22 -36.16
N GLY A 41 4.96 1.45 -35.81
CA GLY A 41 3.55 1.84 -35.67
C GLY A 41 2.77 1.85 -36.99
N THR A 42 1.44 1.94 -36.91
CA THR A 42 0.55 2.10 -38.09
C THR A 42 0.09 3.55 -38.22
N SER A 43 -0.56 3.93 -39.34
CA SER A 43 -1.11 5.29 -39.51
C SER A 43 -2.19 5.66 -38.47
N THR A 44 -2.79 4.66 -37.82
CA THR A 44 -3.83 4.81 -36.79
C THR A 44 -3.33 4.57 -35.37
N ASN A 45 -2.18 3.91 -35.18
CA ASN A 45 -1.59 3.57 -33.89
C ASN A 45 -0.09 3.93 -33.92
N ILE A 46 0.25 5.16 -33.52
CA ILE A 46 1.63 5.67 -33.63
C ILE A 46 1.95 6.67 -32.52
N TRP A 47 3.18 6.55 -32.02
CA TRP A 47 3.85 7.57 -31.22
C TRP A 47 5.14 7.98 -31.93
N SER A 48 5.56 9.23 -31.73
CA SER A 48 6.77 9.75 -32.33
C SER A 48 7.72 10.23 -31.23
N PRO A 49 9.05 9.95 -31.35
CA PRO A 49 10.02 10.37 -30.36
C PRO A 49 9.92 11.85 -29.97
N GLY A 50 9.95 12.10 -28.66
CA GLY A 50 9.80 13.43 -28.06
C GLY A 50 8.35 13.94 -27.96
N ASN A 51 7.34 13.15 -28.31
CA ASN A 51 5.95 13.44 -27.97
C ASN A 51 5.65 12.99 -26.52
N ASP A 52 6.32 13.65 -25.59
CA ASP A 52 6.29 13.35 -24.17
C ASP A 52 6.09 14.61 -23.30
N GLY A 53 5.75 14.37 -22.04
CA GLY A 53 5.57 15.39 -21.02
C GLY A 53 5.68 14.79 -19.62
N VAL A 54 5.49 15.63 -18.60
CA VAL A 54 5.45 15.20 -17.19
C VAL A 54 4.29 15.90 -16.51
N ARG A 55 3.41 15.14 -15.85
CA ARG A 55 2.44 15.67 -14.90
C ARG A 55 3.15 15.88 -13.57
N VAL A 56 3.01 17.06 -13.01
CA VAL A 56 3.55 17.44 -11.71
C VAL A 56 2.39 17.68 -10.75
N THR A 57 2.44 17.02 -9.61
CA THR A 57 1.46 17.16 -8.54
C THR A 57 2.18 17.48 -7.23
N VAL A 58 1.73 18.50 -6.51
CA VAL A 58 2.22 18.75 -5.14
C VAL A 58 1.45 17.88 -4.17
N VAL A 59 2.19 17.13 -3.36
CA VAL A 59 1.66 16.18 -2.36
C VAL A 59 2.21 16.52 -0.98
N ARG A 60 1.36 16.51 0.04
CA ARG A 60 1.82 16.63 1.44
C ARG A 60 2.44 15.31 1.89
N ALA A 61 3.62 15.37 2.47
CA ALA A 61 4.41 14.19 2.85
C ALA A 61 3.74 13.35 3.95
N SER A 62 3.03 13.98 4.90
CA SER A 62 2.50 13.31 6.10
C SER A 62 1.31 12.37 5.84
N ASP A 63 0.46 12.70 4.88
CA ASP A 63 -0.84 12.03 4.67
C ASP A 63 -1.12 11.72 3.18
N HIS A 64 -0.14 11.99 2.31
CA HIS A 64 -0.22 11.82 0.86
C HIS A 64 -1.42 12.54 0.23
N THR A 65 -1.82 13.69 0.79
CA THR A 65 -2.89 14.52 0.23
C THR A 65 -2.37 15.34 -0.94
N VAL A 66 -3.11 15.34 -2.05
CA VAL A 66 -2.86 16.24 -3.18
C VAL A 66 -3.38 17.62 -2.81
N VAL A 67 -2.48 18.60 -2.75
CA VAL A 67 -2.80 19.95 -2.25
C VAL A 67 -2.93 21.02 -3.34
N THR A 68 -2.61 20.67 -4.58
CA THR A 68 -2.75 21.55 -5.76
C THR A 68 -3.38 20.79 -6.92
N THR A 69 -3.94 21.51 -7.89
CA THR A 69 -4.35 20.89 -9.16
C THR A 69 -3.10 20.50 -9.96
N PRO A 70 -2.98 19.25 -10.43
CA PRO A 70 -1.85 18.83 -11.25
C PRO A 70 -1.67 19.68 -12.51
N ILE A 71 -0.41 19.93 -12.86
CA ILE A 71 -0.02 20.64 -14.09
C ILE A 71 0.73 19.69 -15.02
N ASP A 72 0.61 19.87 -16.33
CA ASP A 72 1.35 19.04 -17.31
C ASP A 72 2.37 19.92 -18.04
N LEU A 73 3.65 19.54 -17.97
CA LEU A 73 4.77 20.19 -18.62
C LEU A 73 5.14 19.43 -19.91
N THR A 74 5.45 20.13 -20.99
CA THR A 74 5.96 19.50 -22.23
C THR A 74 6.82 20.47 -23.06
N ASN A 75 7.79 19.93 -23.80
CA ASN A 75 8.54 20.66 -24.83
C ASN A 75 7.75 20.82 -26.15
N LYS A 76 6.56 20.20 -26.25
CA LYS A 76 5.73 20.20 -27.46
C LYS A 76 4.54 21.15 -27.34
N SER A 77 3.86 21.35 -28.46
CA SER A 77 2.57 22.05 -28.50
C SER A 77 1.45 21.08 -28.93
N PRO A 78 1.00 20.17 -28.06
CA PRO A 78 0.01 19.13 -28.37
C PRO A 78 -1.41 19.72 -28.51
N ASN A 79 -1.62 20.57 -29.50
CA ASN A 79 -2.87 21.31 -29.73
C ASN A 79 -4.00 20.46 -30.33
N ASN A 80 -3.67 19.26 -30.82
CA ASN A 80 -4.59 18.35 -31.49
C ASN A 80 -5.01 17.15 -30.63
N ILE A 81 -4.76 17.18 -29.31
CA ILE A 81 -5.25 16.14 -28.40
C ILE A 81 -6.78 16.19 -28.38
N GLN A 82 -7.40 15.08 -28.76
CA GLN A 82 -8.84 14.90 -28.84
C GLN A 82 -9.41 14.26 -27.58
N ILE A 83 -8.62 13.44 -26.87
CA ILE A 83 -9.01 12.80 -25.61
C ILE A 83 -7.87 12.96 -24.58
N HIS A 84 -8.22 13.34 -23.36
CA HIS A 84 -7.35 13.28 -22.19
C HIS A 84 -8.18 12.98 -20.93
N PHE A 85 -7.54 12.67 -19.80
CA PHE A 85 -8.23 12.20 -18.59
C PHE A 85 -8.19 13.21 -17.43
N SER A 86 -8.51 14.47 -17.75
CA SER A 86 -8.46 15.59 -16.78
C SER A 86 -7.05 15.78 -16.17
N LYS A 87 -6.97 16.43 -15.01
CA LYS A 87 -5.77 16.65 -14.19
C LYS A 87 -5.89 15.85 -12.89
N VAL A 88 -5.97 14.52 -13.01
CA VAL A 88 -6.04 13.61 -11.86
C VAL A 88 -4.70 12.91 -11.73
N SER A 89 -4.15 12.86 -10.52
CA SER A 89 -2.85 12.23 -10.27
C SER A 89 -2.98 10.75 -9.92
N LYS A 90 -1.88 10.00 -10.02
CA LYS A 90 -1.79 8.59 -9.58
C LYS A 90 -2.38 8.36 -8.18
N ILE A 91 -2.05 9.23 -7.22
CA ILE A 91 -2.57 9.14 -5.83
C ILE A 91 -4.09 9.25 -5.77
N GLN A 92 -4.66 10.14 -6.58
CA GLN A 92 -6.11 10.31 -6.63
C GLN A 92 -6.80 9.10 -7.27
N TYR A 93 -6.22 8.54 -8.33
CA TYR A 93 -6.71 7.27 -8.91
C TYR A 93 -6.63 6.12 -7.90
N SER A 94 -5.52 5.99 -7.15
CA SER A 94 -5.37 4.99 -6.08
C SER A 94 -6.39 5.16 -4.94
N LYS A 95 -6.91 6.38 -4.73
CA LYS A 95 -7.99 6.68 -3.77
C LYS A 95 -9.41 6.47 -4.35
N GLY A 96 -9.52 5.87 -5.53
CA GLY A 96 -10.80 5.45 -6.13
C GLY A 96 -11.44 6.46 -7.09
N ILE A 97 -10.74 7.52 -7.51
CA ILE A 97 -11.23 8.37 -8.61
C ILE A 97 -11.27 7.55 -9.90
N GLY A 98 -12.40 7.55 -10.59
CA GLY A 98 -12.57 6.86 -11.87
C GLY A 98 -11.97 7.62 -13.06
N LEU A 99 -11.58 6.88 -14.09
CA LEU A 99 -11.09 7.46 -15.34
C LEU A 99 -12.24 8.09 -16.13
N THR A 100 -12.14 9.38 -16.44
CA THR A 100 -13.17 10.15 -17.16
C THR A 100 -12.58 10.78 -18.42
N PRO A 101 -13.03 10.40 -19.63
CA PRO A 101 -12.53 10.99 -20.87
C PRO A 101 -13.04 12.43 -21.04
N ILE A 102 -12.12 13.34 -21.36
CA ILE A 102 -12.37 14.75 -21.63
C ILE A 102 -11.99 15.07 -23.07
N THR A 103 -12.90 15.72 -23.79
CA THR A 103 -12.72 16.17 -25.19
C THR A 103 -12.49 17.68 -25.31
N SER A 104 -12.45 18.38 -24.19
CA SER A 104 -12.10 19.79 -24.14
C SER A 104 -10.62 20.01 -24.49
N LYS A 105 -10.24 21.26 -24.80
CA LYS A 105 -8.85 21.60 -25.13
C LYS A 105 -7.88 21.16 -24.03
N TYR A 106 -6.92 20.29 -24.40
CA TYR A 106 -5.84 19.88 -23.50
C TYR A 106 -4.99 21.08 -23.09
N ARG A 107 -4.76 21.22 -21.79
CA ARG A 107 -3.97 22.31 -21.20
C ARG A 107 -2.60 21.79 -20.81
N TYR A 108 -1.56 22.52 -21.19
CA TYR A 108 -0.17 22.21 -20.92
C TYR A 108 0.63 23.50 -20.72
N ILE A 109 1.81 23.37 -20.13
CA ILE A 109 2.78 24.46 -19.95
C ILE A 109 4.04 24.11 -20.74
N ASN A 110 4.53 25.06 -21.53
CA ASN A 110 5.88 24.97 -22.09
C ASN A 110 6.85 25.61 -21.11
N PRO A 111 7.73 24.83 -20.47
CA PRO A 111 8.71 25.41 -19.58
C PRO A 111 9.72 26.26 -20.37
N PRO A 112 10.18 27.40 -19.83
CA PRO A 112 11.18 28.24 -20.51
C PRO A 112 12.52 27.52 -20.70
N GLN A 113 12.87 26.63 -19.76
CA GLN A 113 13.99 25.71 -19.89
C GLN A 113 13.48 24.40 -20.50
N SER A 114 14.10 23.94 -21.59
CA SER A 114 13.72 22.68 -22.23
C SER A 114 13.89 21.52 -21.26
N MET A 115 12.86 20.69 -21.14
CA MET A 115 12.93 19.45 -20.37
C MET A 115 13.87 18.44 -21.05
N PRO A 116 14.53 17.55 -20.31
CA PRO A 116 15.14 16.36 -20.88
C PRO A 116 14.08 15.45 -21.53
N THR A 117 14.50 14.59 -22.44
CA THR A 117 13.64 13.53 -22.99
C THR A 117 13.21 12.62 -21.85
N ILE A 118 11.90 12.41 -21.71
CA ILE A 118 11.30 11.60 -20.66
C ILE A 118 11.12 10.17 -21.14
N ILE A 119 10.52 10.00 -22.32
CA ILE A 119 10.25 8.68 -22.91
C ILE A 119 11.27 8.44 -24.03
N SER A 120 12.13 7.44 -23.84
CA SER A 120 13.18 7.06 -24.80
C SER A 120 12.69 5.99 -25.77
N ASP A 121 13.05 6.11 -27.04
CA ASP A 121 12.83 5.10 -28.09
C ASP A 121 13.99 4.08 -28.18
N LYS A 122 15.05 4.28 -27.40
CA LYS A 122 16.28 3.48 -27.39
C LYS A 122 16.54 2.77 -26.05
N GLY A 123 15.56 2.77 -25.15
CA GLY A 123 15.65 2.10 -23.83
C GLY A 123 16.56 2.76 -22.79
N ASN A 124 17.28 3.84 -23.13
CA ASN A 124 18.08 4.62 -22.19
C ASN A 124 17.46 6.02 -22.03
N SER A 125 16.68 6.25 -20.98
CA SER A 125 16.33 7.60 -20.55
C SER A 125 17.51 8.21 -19.77
N ASN A 126 17.73 9.51 -19.91
CA ASN A 126 18.84 10.18 -19.25
C ASN A 126 18.43 10.59 -17.83
N MET A 127 18.45 9.62 -16.92
CA MET A 127 17.95 9.80 -15.55
C MET A 127 18.66 10.95 -14.82
N ASP A 128 19.98 11.08 -14.97
CA ASP A 128 20.75 12.19 -14.41
C ASP A 128 20.21 13.54 -14.88
N ALA A 129 19.84 13.66 -16.15
CA ALA A 129 19.26 14.89 -16.69
C ALA A 129 17.84 15.13 -16.15
N ILE A 130 17.02 14.09 -15.97
CA ILE A 130 15.67 14.18 -15.39
C ILE A 130 15.75 14.66 -13.95
N LYS A 131 16.57 14.00 -13.10
CA LYS A 131 16.82 14.40 -11.71
C LYS A 131 17.34 15.84 -11.65
N LYS A 132 18.38 16.16 -12.42
CA LYS A 132 18.95 17.52 -12.46
C LYS A 132 17.93 18.58 -12.85
N TYR A 133 17.03 18.29 -13.79
CA TYR A 133 16.01 19.23 -14.23
C TYR A 133 14.96 19.47 -13.14
N PHE A 134 14.32 18.42 -12.62
CA PHE A 134 13.22 18.55 -11.66
C PHE A 134 13.66 18.90 -10.23
N CYS A 135 14.93 18.68 -9.89
CA CYS A 135 15.53 19.12 -8.63
C CYS A 135 16.13 20.54 -8.70
N SER A 136 16.17 21.17 -9.88
CA SER A 136 16.74 22.52 -9.99
C SER A 136 15.85 23.57 -9.35
N GLU A 137 16.45 24.48 -8.60
CA GLU A 137 15.77 25.64 -7.99
C GLU A 137 14.81 26.34 -8.96
N TYR A 138 15.31 26.64 -10.17
CA TYR A 138 14.55 27.36 -11.18
C TYR A 138 13.26 26.63 -11.60
N VAL A 139 13.36 25.32 -11.85
CA VAL A 139 12.19 24.51 -12.24
C VAL A 139 11.20 24.40 -11.08
N VAL A 140 11.69 24.26 -9.84
CA VAL A 140 10.85 24.19 -8.64
C VAL A 140 10.11 25.51 -8.40
N GLN A 141 10.79 26.66 -8.55
CA GLN A 141 10.15 27.98 -8.49
C GLN A 141 9.07 28.16 -9.56
N MET A 142 9.35 27.71 -10.79
CA MET A 142 8.39 27.74 -11.89
C MET A 142 7.17 26.87 -11.60
N ILE A 143 7.37 25.66 -11.05
CA ILE A 143 6.29 24.77 -10.63
C ILE A 143 5.46 25.42 -9.53
N ALA A 144 6.09 25.96 -8.48
CA ALA A 144 5.42 26.64 -7.37
C ALA A 144 4.52 27.78 -7.89
N ASN A 145 5.02 28.61 -8.81
CA ASN A 145 4.25 29.69 -9.42
C ASN A 145 3.02 29.17 -10.21
N HIS A 146 3.17 28.11 -11.01
CA HIS A 146 2.07 27.57 -11.81
C HIS A 146 1.04 26.78 -11.00
N THR A 147 1.45 26.18 -9.87
CA THR A 147 0.52 25.49 -8.96
C THR A 147 -0.13 26.42 -7.95
N GLY A 148 0.38 27.66 -7.83
CA GLY A 148 -0.06 28.63 -6.82
C GLY A 148 0.48 28.34 -5.42
N MET A 149 1.46 27.45 -5.30
CA MET A 149 2.10 27.13 -4.03
C MET A 149 3.21 28.13 -3.72
N ASN A 150 3.34 28.50 -2.43
CA ASN A 150 4.49 29.29 -2.00
C ASN A 150 5.77 28.44 -2.10
N TYR A 151 6.80 28.98 -2.74
CA TYR A 151 8.07 28.30 -2.97
C TYR A 151 8.75 27.87 -1.67
N ASP A 152 8.87 28.75 -0.68
CA ASP A 152 9.52 28.45 0.60
C ASP A 152 8.78 27.36 1.38
N ILE A 153 7.45 27.33 1.30
CA ILE A 153 6.63 26.25 1.88
C ILE A 153 6.84 24.93 1.13
N LEU A 154 6.88 24.97 -0.21
CA LEU A 154 7.11 23.78 -1.04
C LEU A 154 8.44 23.10 -0.70
N ILE A 155 9.51 23.90 -0.56
CA ILE A 155 10.84 23.38 -0.27
C ILE A 155 11.09 23.13 1.22
N GLY A 156 10.16 23.51 2.11
CA GLY A 156 10.30 23.41 3.56
C GLY A 156 10.19 22.00 4.16
N GLY A 157 10.09 20.95 3.33
CA GLY A 157 10.14 19.55 3.77
C GLY A 157 8.80 18.87 4.03
N GLU A 158 7.73 19.62 4.20
CA GLU A 158 6.37 19.09 4.41
C GLU A 158 5.69 18.61 3.11
N TYR A 159 6.26 18.93 1.95
CA TYR A 159 5.68 18.67 0.64
C TYR A 159 6.69 18.02 -0.30
N LYS A 160 6.16 17.26 -1.26
CA LYS A 160 6.91 16.56 -2.31
C LYS A 160 6.29 16.85 -3.66
N LEU A 161 7.08 16.74 -4.73
CA LEU A 161 6.54 16.69 -6.09
C LEU A 161 6.39 15.22 -6.51
N LEU A 162 5.18 14.83 -6.90
CA LEU A 162 4.91 13.62 -7.65
C LEU A 162 5.01 13.95 -9.15
N LEU A 163 5.86 13.21 -9.85
CA LEU A 163 6.08 13.30 -11.28
C LEU A 163 5.49 12.07 -11.96
N GLU A 164 4.72 12.26 -13.03
CA GLU A 164 4.17 11.15 -13.83
C GLU A 164 4.47 11.41 -15.30
N PRO A 165 5.15 10.50 -16.03
CA PRO A 165 5.43 10.68 -17.45
C PRO A 165 4.12 10.65 -18.24
N ILE A 166 4.03 11.49 -19.28
CA ILE A 166 2.90 11.61 -20.20
C ILE A 166 3.35 11.25 -21.61
N ALA A 167 2.56 10.47 -22.33
CA ALA A 167 2.73 10.25 -23.76
C ALA A 167 1.62 10.92 -24.57
N TYR A 168 1.99 11.53 -25.71
CA TYR A 168 1.05 12.03 -26.73
C TYR A 168 1.12 11.15 -27.97
N TYR A 169 0.08 10.38 -28.25
CA TYR A 169 0.08 9.39 -29.33
C TYR A 169 -1.26 9.32 -30.04
N LYS A 170 -1.26 8.74 -31.23
CA LYS A 170 -2.46 8.39 -31.96
C LYS A 170 -2.82 6.94 -31.64
N PHE A 171 -4.05 6.70 -31.21
CA PHE A 171 -4.61 5.37 -30.95
C PHE A 171 -5.97 5.25 -31.64
N GLU A 172 -6.13 4.21 -32.46
CA GLU A 172 -7.31 3.99 -33.32
C GLU A 172 -7.72 5.26 -34.10
N GLY A 173 -6.73 6.02 -34.59
CA GLY A 173 -6.93 7.24 -35.38
C GLY A 173 -7.07 8.53 -34.56
N ILE A 174 -7.25 8.44 -33.24
CA ILE A 174 -7.54 9.55 -32.34
C ILE A 174 -6.28 9.96 -31.57
N MET A 175 -5.99 11.26 -31.51
CA MET A 175 -4.88 11.77 -30.69
C MET A 175 -5.26 11.82 -29.21
N ILE A 176 -4.52 11.12 -28.37
CA ILE A 176 -4.76 10.98 -26.93
C ILE A 176 -3.52 11.38 -26.11
N ALA A 177 -3.76 11.91 -24.91
CA ALA A 177 -2.75 12.21 -23.90
C ALA A 177 -3.00 11.39 -22.64
N THR A 178 -2.03 10.60 -22.18
CA THR A 178 -2.17 9.75 -20.99
C THR A 178 -0.90 9.73 -20.15
N THR A 179 -1.03 9.74 -18.83
CA THR A 179 0.01 9.18 -17.95
C THR A 179 0.09 7.66 -18.08
N ALA A 180 1.13 7.02 -17.52
CA ALA A 180 1.21 5.57 -17.47
C ALA A 180 -0.01 4.95 -16.74
N THR A 181 -0.39 5.52 -15.59
CA THR A 181 -1.55 5.08 -14.80
C THR A 181 -2.84 5.20 -15.61
N GLU A 182 -3.03 6.31 -16.32
CA GLU A 182 -4.19 6.52 -17.18
C GLU A 182 -4.22 5.56 -18.36
N ALA A 183 -3.07 5.26 -18.97
CA ALA A 183 -2.97 4.28 -20.05
C ALA A 183 -3.39 2.88 -19.58
N ALA A 184 -2.93 2.45 -18.39
CA ALA A 184 -3.29 1.16 -17.81
C ALA A 184 -4.79 1.10 -17.47
N MET A 185 -5.35 2.14 -16.85
CA MET A 185 -6.79 2.20 -16.55
C MET A 185 -7.64 2.26 -17.82
N TYR A 186 -7.18 2.96 -18.85
CA TYR A 186 -7.89 3.02 -20.12
C TYR A 186 -7.86 1.66 -20.83
N ASP A 187 -6.71 0.98 -20.82
CA ASP A 187 -6.57 -0.38 -21.36
C ASP A 187 -7.54 -1.37 -20.70
N GLU A 188 -7.71 -1.29 -19.37
CA GLU A 188 -8.71 -2.07 -18.63
C GLU A 188 -10.15 -1.78 -19.11
N GLN A 189 -10.50 -0.51 -19.34
CA GLN A 189 -11.82 -0.13 -19.84
C GLN A 189 -12.12 -0.62 -21.26
N ILE A 190 -11.08 -0.82 -22.08
CA ILE A 190 -11.22 -1.27 -23.48
C ILE A 190 -10.73 -2.72 -23.69
N SER A 191 -10.69 -3.50 -22.62
CA SER A 191 -10.41 -4.95 -22.65
C SER A 191 -9.07 -5.31 -23.31
N GLY A 192 -8.00 -4.58 -22.97
CA GLY A 192 -6.63 -4.91 -23.40
C GLY A 192 -6.28 -4.43 -24.82
N LEU A 193 -7.16 -3.69 -25.48
CA LEU A 193 -6.95 -3.25 -26.86
C LEU A 193 -5.76 -2.29 -27.00
N LEU A 194 -5.54 -1.38 -26.03
CA LEU A 194 -4.42 -0.43 -26.07
C LEU A 194 -3.10 -1.18 -25.99
N ARG A 195 -2.98 -2.12 -25.05
CA ARG A 195 -1.83 -3.00 -24.91
C ARG A 195 -1.58 -3.76 -26.20
N ARG A 196 -2.59 -4.42 -26.76
CA ARG A 196 -2.45 -5.23 -27.98
C ARG A 196 -1.94 -4.42 -29.18
N ARG A 197 -2.28 -3.13 -29.27
CA ARG A 197 -1.89 -2.26 -30.40
C ARG A 197 -0.61 -1.47 -30.17
N MET A 198 -0.31 -1.11 -28.92
CA MET A 198 0.74 -0.15 -28.59
C MET A 198 1.55 -0.57 -27.35
N VAL A 199 1.79 -1.87 -27.16
CA VAL A 199 2.49 -2.44 -25.99
C VAL A 199 3.84 -1.76 -25.72
N ALA A 200 4.65 -1.56 -26.76
CA ALA A 200 6.01 -1.00 -26.64
C ALA A 200 6.01 0.42 -26.05
N LEU A 201 4.95 1.20 -26.28
CA LEU A 201 4.77 2.50 -25.64
C LEU A 201 4.02 2.36 -24.32
N SER A 202 2.74 1.97 -24.40
CA SER A 202 1.76 2.08 -23.31
C SER A 202 2.10 1.23 -22.08
N HIS A 203 2.76 0.08 -22.28
CA HIS A 203 3.03 -0.89 -21.23
C HIS A 203 4.53 -1.13 -21.00
N GLN A 204 5.41 -0.49 -21.76
CA GLN A 204 6.86 -0.64 -21.62
C GLN A 204 7.52 0.73 -21.45
N ASN A 205 7.72 1.49 -22.54
CA ASN A 205 8.52 2.71 -22.49
C ASN A 205 7.89 3.86 -21.68
N LEU A 206 6.56 4.02 -21.69
CA LEU A 206 5.88 5.02 -20.87
C LEU A 206 5.97 4.70 -19.36
N PRO A 207 5.57 3.51 -18.88
CA PRO A 207 5.65 3.20 -17.46
C PRO A 207 7.09 3.05 -16.94
N LEU A 208 8.04 2.60 -17.77
CA LEU A 208 9.45 2.48 -17.38
C LEU A 208 10.21 3.81 -17.51
N ALA A 209 9.60 4.89 -18.01
CA ALA A 209 10.25 6.19 -18.10
C ALA A 209 10.58 6.80 -16.72
N MET A 210 9.81 6.46 -15.70
CA MET A 210 10.04 6.84 -14.30
C MET A 210 9.47 5.78 -13.36
N PHE A 211 10.27 5.29 -12.41
CA PHE A 211 9.83 4.52 -11.24
C PHE A 211 10.70 4.89 -10.02
N LEU A 212 10.35 4.43 -8.81
CA LEU A 212 11.07 4.85 -7.61
C LEU A 212 12.32 4.00 -7.35
N GLU A 213 13.40 4.64 -6.88
CA GLU A 213 14.60 3.97 -6.34
C GLU A 213 14.37 3.50 -4.90
N VAL A 214 13.58 4.27 -4.14
CA VAL A 214 13.19 4.01 -2.75
C VAL A 214 11.67 4.15 -2.62
N SER A 215 11.01 3.31 -1.83
CA SER A 215 9.56 3.41 -1.63
C SER A 215 9.16 4.80 -1.10
N ASP A 216 8.13 5.41 -1.67
CA ASP A 216 7.68 6.75 -1.27
C ASP A 216 6.20 6.97 -1.64
N LEU A 217 5.52 7.87 -0.92
CA LEU A 217 4.12 8.25 -1.11
C LEU A 217 3.13 7.06 -1.12
N GLY A 218 3.50 5.97 -0.46
CA GLY A 218 2.73 4.72 -0.41
C GLY A 218 2.93 3.79 -1.62
N TYR A 219 3.87 4.10 -2.52
CA TYR A 219 4.25 3.25 -3.65
C TYR A 219 5.59 2.56 -3.40
N PRO A 220 5.71 1.25 -3.71
CA PRO A 220 6.95 0.51 -3.57
C PRO A 220 7.93 0.77 -4.72
N VAL A 221 9.21 0.46 -4.49
CA VAL A 221 10.25 0.33 -5.53
C VAL A 221 9.85 -0.72 -6.56
N TRP A 222 10.09 -0.44 -7.85
CA TRP A 222 9.93 -1.44 -8.90
C TRP A 222 11.09 -2.44 -8.89
N LYS A 223 10.79 -3.71 -8.65
CA LYS A 223 11.78 -4.81 -8.64
C LYS A 223 11.65 -5.76 -9.84
N GLY A 224 10.70 -5.50 -10.73
CA GLY A 224 10.48 -6.31 -11.93
C GLY A 224 11.44 -5.94 -13.07
N SER A 225 11.12 -6.40 -14.28
CA SER A 225 11.96 -6.11 -15.44
C SER A 225 11.96 -4.63 -15.80
N THR A 226 13.14 -4.07 -16.03
CA THR A 226 13.32 -2.69 -16.53
C THR A 226 13.39 -2.61 -18.05
N SER A 227 13.16 -3.71 -18.76
CA SER A 227 13.27 -3.78 -20.22
C SER A 227 12.12 -4.50 -20.91
N LYS A 228 11.19 -5.11 -20.17
CA LYS A 228 10.01 -5.80 -20.71
C LYS A 228 8.74 -5.00 -20.43
N ALA A 229 7.69 -5.29 -21.20
CA ALA A 229 6.37 -4.73 -20.95
C ALA A 229 5.82 -5.19 -19.58
N ALA A 230 5.34 -4.23 -18.79
CA ALA A 230 4.70 -4.40 -17.50
C ALA A 230 3.19 -4.68 -17.63
N SER A 231 2.59 -5.22 -16.58
CA SER A 231 1.13 -5.42 -16.49
C SER A 231 0.40 -4.15 -16.06
N ASN A 232 -0.92 -4.08 -16.28
CA ASN A 232 -1.75 -2.99 -15.75
C ASN A 232 -1.65 -2.87 -14.22
N ALA A 233 -1.53 -4.00 -13.53
CA ALA A 233 -1.36 -4.04 -12.08
C ALA A 233 -0.01 -3.43 -11.65
N ASP A 234 1.08 -3.81 -12.31
CA ASP A 234 2.42 -3.26 -12.05
C ASP A 234 2.48 -1.75 -12.33
N ILE A 235 1.86 -1.33 -13.44
CA ILE A 235 1.78 0.08 -13.80
C ILE A 235 1.04 0.86 -12.73
N LYS A 236 -0.11 0.38 -12.25
CA LYS A 236 -0.86 1.06 -11.19
C LYS A 236 -0.13 1.00 -9.83
N SER A 237 0.58 -0.07 -9.53
CA SER A 237 1.19 -0.29 -8.21
C SER A 237 2.54 0.41 -8.03
N SER A 238 3.40 0.50 -9.05
CA SER A 238 4.83 0.78 -8.83
C SER A 238 5.57 1.48 -9.98
N LEU A 239 4.97 1.59 -11.16
CA LEU A 239 5.61 2.22 -12.33
C LEU A 239 4.93 3.53 -12.76
N GLY A 240 5.63 4.27 -13.62
CA GLY A 240 5.17 5.54 -14.18
C GLY A 240 5.06 6.65 -13.15
N LEU A 241 6.00 6.71 -12.21
CA LEU A 241 6.09 7.77 -11.21
C LEU A 241 7.54 8.06 -10.79
N GLY A 242 7.78 9.31 -10.41
CA GLY A 242 9.00 9.77 -9.74
C GLY A 242 8.66 10.73 -8.61
N VAL A 243 9.55 10.88 -7.62
CA VAL A 243 9.33 11.80 -6.50
C VAL A 243 10.51 12.75 -6.30
N VAL A 244 10.24 14.03 -6.08
CA VAL A 244 11.24 15.02 -5.62
C VAL A 244 10.97 15.40 -4.17
N ARG A 245 12.00 15.32 -3.32
CA ARG A 245 12.02 15.68 -1.89
C ARG A 245 12.85 16.96 -1.70
N PHE A 246 12.54 17.83 -0.73
CA PHE A 246 13.23 19.13 -0.59
C PHE A 246 14.01 19.33 0.72
N THR A 247 13.95 18.36 1.64
CA THR A 247 14.82 18.28 2.82
C THR A 247 15.05 16.82 3.18
N GLU A 248 16.30 16.46 3.51
CA GLU A 248 16.61 15.20 4.20
C GLU A 248 15.99 15.26 5.61
N LEU A 249 14.78 14.72 5.77
CA LEU A 249 14.49 14.04 7.02
C LEU A 249 15.49 12.88 7.08
N PRO A 250 16.20 12.69 8.21
CA PRO A 250 17.19 11.62 8.32
C PRO A 250 16.55 10.33 7.85
N GLU A 251 17.25 9.62 6.95
CA GLU A 251 16.89 8.27 6.57
C GLU A 251 16.62 7.50 7.87
N SER A 252 15.35 7.12 8.06
CA SER A 252 15.12 5.97 8.91
C SER A 252 15.90 4.84 8.25
N PRO A 253 16.78 4.14 8.99
CA PRO A 253 17.56 3.05 8.43
C PRO A 253 16.61 2.13 7.67
N GLU A 254 17.01 1.70 6.47
CA GLU A 254 16.26 0.80 5.61
C GLU A 254 15.58 -0.29 6.44
N ILE A 255 14.31 -0.09 6.79
CA ILE A 255 13.45 -1.19 7.18
C ILE A 255 13.17 -1.84 5.83
N ALA A 256 13.78 -3.00 5.60
CA ALA A 256 13.32 -3.92 4.57
C ALA A 256 11.79 -3.90 4.65
N THR A 257 11.11 -3.38 3.61
CA THR A 257 9.66 -3.17 3.64
C THR A 257 9.01 -4.42 4.17
N GLN A 258 8.48 -4.33 5.38
CA GLN A 258 8.04 -5.49 6.12
C GLN A 258 6.74 -5.95 5.47
N ASP A 259 6.78 -7.08 4.79
CA ASP A 259 5.65 -7.61 4.02
C ASP A 259 4.51 -8.06 4.96
N TYR A 260 4.88 -8.59 6.12
CA TYR A 260 3.93 -9.02 7.15
C TYR A 260 4.42 -8.66 8.56
N GLU A 261 3.49 -8.24 9.41
CA GLU A 261 3.67 -8.23 10.85
C GLU A 261 2.78 -9.32 11.45
N TYR A 262 3.40 -10.28 12.12
CA TYR A 262 2.75 -11.42 12.76
C TYR A 262 2.98 -11.40 14.26
N ARG A 263 2.18 -12.14 15.03
CA ARG A 263 2.30 -12.23 16.49
C ARG A 263 2.92 -13.57 16.85
N VAL A 264 3.64 -13.61 17.97
CA VAL A 264 4.21 -14.87 18.48
C VAL A 264 3.13 -15.94 18.67
N ASN A 265 3.45 -17.19 18.32
CA ASN A 265 2.59 -18.36 18.53
C ASN A 265 1.15 -18.21 17.95
N THR A 266 1.03 -17.70 16.73
CA THR A 266 -0.24 -17.57 16.00
C THR A 266 -0.20 -18.35 14.67
N GLU A 267 -1.34 -18.88 14.27
CA GLU A 267 -1.55 -19.42 12.92
C GLU A 267 -1.70 -18.26 11.94
N VAL A 268 -0.91 -18.24 10.88
CA VAL A 268 -0.90 -17.17 9.89
C VAL A 268 -1.00 -17.73 8.48
N ILE A 269 -1.42 -16.88 7.55
CA ILE A 269 -1.41 -17.19 6.12
C ILE A 269 -0.46 -16.22 5.43
N THR A 270 0.48 -16.79 4.68
CA THR A 270 1.41 -16.06 3.84
C THR A 270 1.14 -16.43 2.40
N ALA A 271 0.96 -15.42 1.54
CA ALA A 271 0.59 -15.61 0.15
C ALA A 271 1.53 -14.85 -0.80
N VAL A 272 1.63 -15.37 -2.03
CA VAL A 272 2.21 -14.72 -3.20
C VAL A 272 1.26 -14.82 -4.39
N THR A 273 1.47 -13.96 -5.38
CA THR A 273 0.76 -14.04 -6.66
C THR A 273 1.68 -14.65 -7.70
N VAL A 274 1.22 -15.70 -8.37
CA VAL A 274 1.94 -16.37 -9.45
C VAL A 274 1.29 -16.04 -10.78
N SER A 275 2.09 -15.66 -11.77
CA SER A 275 1.61 -15.27 -13.10
C SER A 275 2.65 -15.57 -14.18
N GLY A 276 2.23 -15.60 -15.45
CA GLY A 276 3.13 -15.87 -16.58
C GLY A 276 2.46 -16.67 -17.70
N GLY A 277 3.10 -17.75 -18.14
CA GLY A 277 2.51 -18.70 -19.08
C GLY A 277 1.39 -19.52 -18.45
N GLN A 278 0.52 -20.12 -19.28
CA GLN A 278 -0.58 -20.97 -18.80
C GLN A 278 -0.06 -22.09 -17.90
N SER A 279 -0.72 -22.28 -16.76
CA SER A 279 -0.50 -23.38 -15.83
C SER A 279 -1.73 -24.27 -15.81
N ASP A 280 -1.60 -25.49 -16.33
CA ASP A 280 -2.65 -26.49 -16.46
C ASP A 280 -2.16 -27.84 -15.91
N PRO A 281 -3.03 -28.87 -15.80
CA PRO A 281 -2.63 -30.18 -15.30
C PRO A 281 -1.50 -30.87 -16.09
N ASP A 282 -1.30 -30.54 -17.37
CA ASP A 282 -0.18 -31.08 -18.17
C ASP A 282 1.14 -30.36 -17.85
N ASN A 283 1.08 -29.05 -17.58
CA ASN A 283 2.22 -28.19 -17.27
C ASN A 283 2.02 -27.44 -15.93
N PRO A 284 1.94 -28.16 -14.79
CA PRO A 284 1.51 -27.55 -13.54
C PRO A 284 2.57 -26.65 -12.90
N THR A 285 2.15 -25.47 -12.44
CA THR A 285 2.96 -24.62 -11.56
C THR A 285 2.92 -25.13 -10.12
N LYS A 286 4.10 -25.17 -9.50
CA LYS A 286 4.31 -25.52 -8.09
C LYS A 286 5.04 -24.39 -7.40
N VAL A 287 4.60 -24.06 -6.19
CA VAL A 287 5.19 -23.01 -5.37
C VAL A 287 5.71 -23.62 -4.08
N SER A 288 6.90 -23.22 -3.65
CA SER A 288 7.51 -23.70 -2.42
C SER A 288 7.94 -22.53 -1.56
N PHE A 289 7.45 -22.48 -0.32
CA PHE A 289 7.82 -21.51 0.71
C PHE A 289 8.80 -22.17 1.68
N SER A 290 9.98 -21.57 1.87
CA SER A 290 10.93 -21.95 2.91
C SER A 290 10.74 -21.03 4.11
N ILE A 291 10.24 -21.59 5.21
CA ILE A 291 9.86 -20.88 6.43
C ILE A 291 10.50 -21.62 7.59
N ASP A 292 11.36 -20.94 8.36
CA ASP A 292 12.01 -21.47 9.56
C ASP A 292 12.65 -22.87 9.33
N GLY A 293 13.39 -23.00 8.23
CA GLY A 293 14.06 -24.26 7.84
C GLY A 293 13.13 -25.37 7.33
N LYS A 294 11.81 -25.17 7.31
CA LYS A 294 10.82 -26.08 6.74
C LYS A 294 10.39 -25.62 5.36
N THR A 295 10.08 -26.57 4.48
CA THR A 295 9.57 -26.27 3.14
C THR A 295 8.10 -26.65 3.04
N TYR A 296 7.26 -25.68 2.67
CA TYR A 296 5.82 -25.84 2.43
C TYR A 296 5.58 -25.79 0.94
N ASN A 297 4.94 -26.82 0.38
CA ASN A 297 4.67 -26.92 -1.05
C ASN A 297 3.19 -26.68 -1.33
N VAL A 298 2.92 -25.79 -2.29
CA VAL A 298 1.61 -25.53 -2.86
C VAL A 298 1.59 -26.12 -4.26
N GLY A 299 0.82 -27.20 -4.44
CA GLY A 299 0.57 -27.82 -5.73
C GLY A 299 -0.70 -27.28 -6.37
N ASN A 300 -0.97 -27.72 -7.60
CA ASN A 300 -2.22 -27.45 -8.32
C ASN A 300 -2.54 -25.94 -8.44
N VAL A 301 -1.50 -25.13 -8.68
CA VAL A 301 -1.65 -23.70 -8.92
C VAL A 301 -1.88 -23.49 -10.40
N TYR A 302 -3.14 -23.44 -10.80
CA TYR A 302 -3.56 -23.33 -12.20
C TYR A 302 -4.01 -21.91 -12.53
N TYR A 303 -3.82 -21.51 -13.79
CA TYR A 303 -4.27 -20.23 -14.32
C TYR A 303 -4.11 -20.21 -15.86
N PRO A 304 -5.03 -19.56 -16.59
CA PRO A 304 -4.92 -19.41 -18.03
C PRO A 304 -3.78 -18.47 -18.43
N GLN A 305 -3.38 -18.54 -19.70
CA GLN A 305 -2.30 -17.69 -20.22
C GLN A 305 -2.63 -16.19 -20.05
N GLY A 306 -1.73 -15.45 -19.38
CA GLY A 306 -1.89 -14.02 -19.17
C GLY A 306 -2.67 -13.63 -17.91
N ASP A 307 -3.17 -14.61 -17.16
CA ASP A 307 -3.80 -14.43 -15.85
C ASP A 307 -2.84 -14.77 -14.70
N SER A 308 -3.37 -14.73 -13.47
CA SER A 308 -2.62 -15.01 -12.25
C SER A 308 -3.42 -15.82 -11.24
N GLN A 309 -2.71 -16.45 -10.31
CA GLN A 309 -3.28 -17.24 -9.23
C GLN A 309 -2.56 -16.94 -7.92
N LEU A 310 -3.32 -16.77 -6.83
CA LEU A 310 -2.76 -16.74 -5.48
C LEU A 310 -2.30 -18.14 -5.08
N ALA A 311 -1.09 -18.21 -4.51
CA ALA A 311 -0.57 -19.39 -3.85
C ALA A 311 -0.24 -19.00 -2.40
N TRP A 312 -0.73 -19.77 -1.44
CA TRP A 312 -0.56 -19.46 -0.02
C TRP A 312 -0.29 -20.70 0.81
N VAL A 313 0.33 -20.47 1.97
CA VAL A 313 0.58 -21.49 2.98
C VAL A 313 0.06 -21.01 4.32
N LYS A 314 -0.47 -21.95 5.09
CA LYS A 314 -0.89 -21.77 6.47
C LYS A 314 0.15 -22.41 7.38
N TRP A 315 0.65 -21.66 8.35
CA TRP A 315 1.72 -22.10 9.25
C TRP A 315 1.64 -21.38 10.59
N THR A 316 2.41 -21.83 11.58
CA THR A 316 2.42 -21.24 12.94
C THR A 316 3.70 -20.48 13.17
N THR A 317 3.60 -19.24 13.63
CA THR A 317 4.75 -18.39 13.94
C THR A 317 5.53 -18.92 15.15
N PRO A 318 6.86 -18.69 15.19
CA PRO A 318 7.68 -18.86 16.37
C PRO A 318 7.10 -18.24 17.65
N ASP A 319 7.52 -18.77 18.80
CA ASP A 319 7.10 -18.33 20.13
C ASP A 319 7.90 -17.13 20.66
N ALA A 320 8.96 -16.73 19.95
CA ALA A 320 9.80 -15.59 20.29
C ALA A 320 9.76 -14.51 19.21
N GLU A 321 9.89 -13.25 19.63
CA GLU A 321 10.05 -12.12 18.72
C GLU A 321 11.32 -12.26 17.89
N GLN A 322 11.18 -12.04 16.58
CA GLN A 322 12.28 -12.01 15.65
C GLN A 322 11.83 -11.46 14.30
N ASP A 323 12.79 -10.93 13.55
CA ASP A 323 12.64 -10.71 12.12
C ASP A 323 12.97 -12.01 11.39
N MET A 324 12.14 -12.37 10.41
CA MET A 324 12.29 -13.59 9.64
C MET A 324 12.12 -13.30 8.15
N VAL A 325 12.90 -14.00 7.34
CA VAL A 325 12.78 -13.97 5.89
C VAL A 325 12.23 -15.31 5.40
N ILE A 326 11.16 -15.25 4.62
CA ILE A 326 10.57 -16.40 3.92
C ILE A 326 11.02 -16.36 2.47
N TYR A 327 11.60 -17.46 1.99
CA TYR A 327 11.99 -17.58 0.59
C TYR A 327 10.93 -18.34 -0.19
N VAL A 328 10.61 -17.83 -1.38
CA VAL A 328 9.61 -18.41 -2.26
C VAL A 328 10.26 -18.79 -3.59
N SER A 329 10.01 -20.03 -4.00
CA SER A 329 10.46 -20.56 -5.29
C SER A 329 9.27 -21.07 -6.08
N VAL A 330 9.30 -20.84 -7.40
CA VAL A 330 8.25 -21.29 -8.32
C VAL A 330 8.90 -22.18 -9.36
N LYS A 331 8.26 -23.32 -9.63
CA LYS A 331 8.62 -24.23 -10.72
C LYS A 331 7.42 -24.40 -11.62
N GLY A 332 7.55 -24.02 -12.88
CA GLY A 332 6.47 -24.11 -13.85
C GLY A 332 6.55 -23.02 -14.92
N PRO A 333 5.48 -22.85 -15.70
CA PRO A 333 5.39 -21.88 -16.80
C PRO A 333 5.32 -20.39 -16.38
N GLY A 334 5.22 -20.09 -15.08
CA GLY A 334 5.19 -18.72 -14.56
C GLY A 334 6.18 -18.44 -13.43
N GLY A 335 6.09 -17.22 -12.87
CA GLY A 335 6.92 -16.71 -11.79
C GLY A 335 6.07 -16.03 -10.70
N THR A 336 6.69 -15.73 -9.57
CA THR A 336 6.06 -15.08 -8.41
C THR A 336 6.35 -13.58 -8.41
N ASP A 337 5.41 -12.77 -7.90
CA ASP A 337 5.60 -11.35 -7.62
C ASP A 337 6.66 -11.10 -6.53
N LYS A 338 6.83 -12.06 -5.62
CA LYS A 338 7.82 -12.01 -4.54
C LYS A 338 8.54 -13.35 -4.37
N THR A 339 9.87 -13.31 -4.43
CA THR A 339 10.74 -14.45 -4.08
C THR A 339 11.22 -14.40 -2.63
N THR A 340 11.05 -13.25 -1.98
CA THR A 340 11.50 -12.99 -0.61
C THR A 340 10.41 -12.20 0.09
N ILE A 341 10.00 -12.67 1.26
CA ILE A 341 8.97 -12.04 2.10
C ILE A 341 9.60 -11.77 3.47
N ASN A 342 9.63 -10.51 3.87
CA ASN A 342 10.15 -10.07 5.16
C ASN A 342 9.01 -10.00 6.18
N CYS A 343 9.12 -10.78 7.24
CA CYS A 343 8.14 -10.86 8.31
C CYS A 343 8.78 -10.36 9.61
N LYS A 344 8.04 -9.59 10.41
CA LYS A 344 8.40 -9.33 11.81
C LYS A 344 7.41 -10.04 12.71
N ILE A 345 7.95 -10.74 13.69
CA ILE A 345 7.17 -11.41 14.72
C ILE A 345 7.25 -10.57 15.98
N VAL A 346 6.11 -10.06 16.44
CA VAL A 346 5.98 -9.20 17.62
C VAL A 346 5.27 -9.91 18.76
N ASP A 347 5.66 -9.58 19.99
CA ASP A 347 5.08 -10.06 21.23
C ASP A 347 4.39 -8.88 21.93
N LEU A 348 3.07 -8.94 21.93
CA LEU A 348 2.24 -7.91 22.54
C LEU A 348 2.17 -8.02 24.06
N ASP A 349 2.73 -9.06 24.70
CA ASP A 349 2.69 -9.20 26.17
C ASP A 349 3.85 -8.47 26.88
N LYS A 350 4.65 -7.69 26.14
CA LYS A 350 5.84 -7.01 26.69
C LYS A 350 5.59 -5.65 27.31
N ASN A 351 4.39 -5.10 27.18
CA ASN A 351 4.09 -3.75 27.66
C ASN A 351 2.81 -3.65 28.52
N PRO A 352 2.67 -4.50 29.56
CA PRO A 352 1.49 -4.50 30.42
C PRO A 352 1.39 -3.19 31.21
N PRO A 353 0.17 -2.69 31.53
CA PRO A 353 0.01 -1.45 32.26
C PRO A 353 0.64 -1.52 33.66
N PRO A 354 1.26 -0.42 34.14
CA PRO A 354 1.73 -0.34 35.51
C PRO A 354 0.56 -0.41 36.49
N ASN A 355 0.84 -0.78 37.74
CA ASN A 355 -0.16 -0.77 38.79
C ASN A 355 -0.46 0.67 39.23
N PRO A 356 -1.69 1.17 39.10
CA PRO A 356 -2.05 2.42 39.74
C PRO A 356 -2.09 2.25 41.27
N ILE A 357 -1.58 3.24 42.00
CA ILE A 357 -1.64 3.30 43.46
C ILE A 357 -2.46 4.51 43.92
N ALA A 358 -2.97 4.46 45.15
CA ALA A 358 -3.89 5.47 45.68
C ALA A 358 -3.27 6.89 45.79
N ASP A 359 -1.94 6.96 45.84
CA ASP A 359 -1.18 8.21 45.92
C ASP A 359 -0.78 8.77 44.55
N ASP A 360 -1.08 8.07 43.45
CA ASP A 360 -0.76 8.56 42.10
C ASP A 360 -1.50 9.86 41.81
N ARG A 361 -0.84 10.78 41.09
CA ARG A 361 -1.42 12.05 40.64
C ARG A 361 -0.98 12.32 39.21
N ASN A 362 -1.88 12.88 38.41
CA ASN A 362 -1.56 13.37 37.07
C ASN A 362 -2.34 14.66 36.77
N GLU A 363 -1.79 15.78 37.23
CA GLU A 363 -2.39 17.11 37.01
C GLU A 363 -2.33 17.58 35.55
N LYS A 364 -1.51 16.93 34.72
CA LYS A 364 -1.35 17.24 33.29
C LYS A 364 -2.21 16.34 32.40
N PHE A 365 -3.03 15.48 32.99
CA PHE A 365 -3.91 14.61 32.21
C PHE A 365 -4.84 15.44 31.33
N SER A 366 -4.94 15.05 30.07
CA SER A 366 -5.92 15.57 29.13
C SER A 366 -6.51 14.40 28.37
N SER A 367 -7.82 14.47 28.10
CA SER A 367 -8.48 13.46 27.29
C SER A 367 -7.96 13.55 25.85
N VAL A 368 -7.65 12.39 25.28
CA VAL A 368 -7.30 12.25 23.86
C VAL A 368 -8.43 11.52 23.15
N SER A 369 -8.59 11.79 21.86
CA SER A 369 -9.54 11.04 21.03
C SER A 369 -9.10 9.59 20.91
N VAL A 370 -10.06 8.67 20.94
CA VAL A 370 -9.80 7.25 20.68
C VAL A 370 -9.13 7.08 19.30
N PRO A 371 -8.04 6.31 19.19
CA PRO A 371 -7.36 6.08 17.92
C PRO A 371 -8.29 5.45 16.88
N ASN A 372 -8.19 5.93 15.64
CA ASN A 372 -8.84 5.31 14.50
C ASN A 372 -7.87 4.36 13.79
N ARG A 373 -8.13 3.05 13.86
CA ARG A 373 -7.32 2.02 13.18
C ARG A 373 -8.02 1.55 11.91
N SER A 374 -7.26 1.36 10.83
CA SER A 374 -7.81 0.89 9.55
C SER A 374 -8.33 -0.54 9.68
N GLU A 375 -9.63 -0.73 9.49
CA GLU A 375 -10.29 -2.02 9.61
C GLU A 375 -10.32 -2.78 8.28
N LYS A 376 -10.39 -4.11 8.36
CA LYS A 376 -10.69 -4.98 7.23
C LYS A 376 -11.65 -6.07 7.69
N VAL A 377 -12.92 -5.91 7.35
CA VAL A 377 -14.00 -6.83 7.77
C VAL A 377 -14.42 -7.83 6.70
N ARG A 378 -13.88 -7.68 5.48
CA ARG A 378 -14.15 -8.58 4.35
C ARG A 378 -12.89 -8.81 3.52
N ALA A 379 -12.74 -10.04 3.04
CA ALA A 379 -11.74 -10.44 2.07
C ALA A 379 -12.42 -11.26 0.97
N ASP A 380 -12.04 -11.04 -0.28
CA ASP A 380 -12.51 -11.78 -1.44
C ASP A 380 -11.28 -12.21 -2.24
N TRP A 381 -11.26 -13.46 -2.70
CA TRP A 381 -10.19 -14.02 -3.52
C TRP A 381 -10.75 -15.06 -4.50
N SER A 382 -9.92 -15.51 -5.44
CA SER A 382 -10.34 -16.47 -6.44
C SER A 382 -9.30 -17.54 -6.71
N VAL A 383 -9.77 -18.69 -7.19
CA VAL A 383 -8.93 -19.81 -7.63
C VAL A 383 -9.41 -20.28 -8.99
N TRP A 384 -8.50 -20.48 -9.94
CA TRP A 384 -8.82 -21.11 -11.21
C TRP A 384 -8.93 -22.62 -11.04
N ASP A 385 -10.01 -23.19 -11.58
CA ASP A 385 -10.24 -24.64 -11.64
C ASP A 385 -10.20 -25.10 -13.11
N PRO A 386 -9.22 -25.92 -13.51
CA PRO A 386 -9.11 -26.38 -14.89
C PRO A 386 -10.02 -27.58 -15.17
N TRP A 387 -10.61 -27.62 -16.36
CA TRP A 387 -11.35 -28.78 -16.86
C TRP A 387 -11.00 -29.08 -18.32
N TRP A 388 -11.06 -30.37 -18.68
CA TRP A 388 -10.69 -30.83 -20.02
C TRP A 388 -11.87 -30.68 -20.98
N HIS A 389 -11.70 -29.87 -22.02
CA HIS A 389 -12.65 -29.78 -23.12
C HIS A 389 -12.29 -30.80 -24.21
N GLU A 390 -13.06 -31.88 -24.29
CA GLU A 390 -12.85 -32.93 -25.29
C GLU A 390 -13.13 -32.45 -26.73
N HIS A 391 -12.24 -32.78 -27.66
CA HIS A 391 -12.39 -32.48 -29.08
C HIS A 391 -11.90 -33.65 -29.92
N TRP A 392 -12.80 -34.62 -30.16
CA TRP A 392 -12.49 -35.83 -30.90
C TRP A 392 -12.39 -35.58 -32.41
N VAL A 393 -11.21 -35.87 -32.97
CA VAL A 393 -10.93 -35.77 -34.41
C VAL A 393 -10.66 -37.16 -34.96
N TRP A 394 -11.28 -37.48 -36.10
CA TRP A 394 -11.04 -38.74 -36.81
C TRP A 394 -9.77 -38.65 -37.66
N HIS A 395 -8.84 -39.60 -37.47
CA HIS A 395 -7.63 -39.74 -38.28
C HIS A 395 -7.74 -40.99 -39.15
N SER A 396 -7.84 -40.80 -40.48
CA SER A 396 -7.87 -41.90 -41.44
C SER A 396 -6.47 -42.48 -41.66
N THR A 397 -6.37 -43.81 -41.68
CA THR A 397 -5.14 -44.57 -41.97
C THR A 397 -5.26 -45.42 -43.24
N GLY A 398 -6.34 -45.26 -44.02
CA GLY A 398 -6.60 -45.96 -45.28
C GLY A 398 -8.09 -45.91 -45.68
N GLU A 399 -8.42 -46.52 -46.82
CA GLU A 399 -9.82 -46.80 -47.19
C GLU A 399 -10.44 -47.66 -46.09
N ASP A 400 -11.42 -47.11 -45.39
CA ASP A 400 -12.16 -47.73 -44.27
C ASP A 400 -11.35 -48.05 -43.01
N SER A 401 -10.19 -47.44 -42.81
CA SER A 401 -9.42 -47.55 -41.57
C SER A 401 -9.07 -46.18 -40.96
N GLY A 402 -9.11 -46.10 -39.64
CA GLY A 402 -8.79 -44.90 -38.89
C GLY A 402 -9.06 -45.06 -37.40
N TYR A 403 -8.80 -43.99 -36.64
CA TYR A 403 -9.06 -43.93 -35.19
C TYR A 403 -9.48 -42.53 -34.78
N TRP A 404 -10.27 -42.42 -33.73
CA TRP A 404 -10.56 -41.15 -33.06
C TRP A 404 -9.41 -40.80 -32.14
N CYS A 405 -8.93 -39.56 -32.22
CA CYS A 405 -7.93 -38.99 -31.33
C CYS A 405 -8.52 -37.73 -30.69
N ASP A 406 -8.37 -37.58 -29.38
CA ASP A 406 -8.78 -36.37 -28.69
C ASP A 406 -7.72 -35.28 -28.88
N HIS A 407 -8.13 -34.16 -29.47
CA HIS A 407 -7.34 -32.93 -29.67
C HIS A 407 -7.89 -31.81 -28.77
N GLY A 408 -8.44 -32.19 -27.62
CA GLY A 408 -8.97 -31.30 -26.61
C GLY A 408 -7.92 -30.36 -26.00
N TRP A 409 -8.39 -29.46 -25.15
CA TRP A 409 -7.57 -28.48 -24.45
C TRP A 409 -8.13 -28.21 -23.05
N TRP A 410 -7.31 -27.60 -22.20
CA TRP A 410 -7.74 -27.14 -20.88
C TRP A 410 -8.49 -25.82 -20.99
N GLU A 411 -9.71 -25.79 -20.46
CA GLU A 411 -10.49 -24.60 -20.15
C GLU A 411 -10.44 -24.34 -18.64
N PHE A 412 -10.81 -23.13 -18.20
CA PHE A 412 -10.69 -22.72 -16.80
C PHE A 412 -11.94 -22.01 -16.30
N ASP A 413 -12.46 -22.47 -15.18
CA ASP A 413 -13.49 -21.78 -14.41
C ASP A 413 -12.84 -20.98 -13.27
N LEU A 414 -13.46 -19.85 -12.90
CA LEU A 414 -12.97 -19.00 -11.80
C LEU A 414 -13.85 -19.14 -10.57
N ASP A 415 -13.39 -19.93 -9.60
CA ASP A 415 -14.02 -20.05 -8.30
C ASP A 415 -13.81 -18.79 -7.47
N LYS A 416 -14.88 -18.30 -6.83
CA LYS A 416 -14.86 -17.09 -6.01
C LYS A 416 -15.09 -17.41 -4.54
N TYR A 417 -14.16 -16.98 -3.72
CA TYR A 417 -14.15 -17.20 -2.28
C TYR A 417 -14.19 -15.88 -1.53
N TYR A 418 -14.74 -15.94 -0.32
CA TYR A 418 -14.81 -14.77 0.55
C TYR A 418 -14.75 -15.17 2.02
N ALA A 419 -14.31 -14.23 2.84
CA ALA A 419 -14.41 -14.27 4.28
C ALA A 419 -15.03 -12.97 4.81
N ARG A 420 -15.82 -13.11 5.87
CA ARG A 420 -16.41 -11.99 6.62
C ARG A 420 -16.05 -12.10 8.08
N PHE A 421 -15.73 -10.96 8.66
CA PHE A 421 -15.35 -10.80 10.05
C PHE A 421 -16.31 -9.85 10.75
N SER A 422 -16.72 -10.22 11.95
CA SER A 422 -17.50 -9.36 12.85
C SER A 422 -17.00 -9.56 14.26
N ALA A 423 -16.78 -8.47 14.99
CA ALA A 423 -16.40 -8.50 16.38
C ALA A 423 -17.23 -7.52 17.21
N ASN A 424 -17.26 -7.71 18.52
CA ASN A 424 -17.87 -6.80 19.47
C ASN A 424 -17.14 -6.91 20.81
N MET A 425 -17.06 -5.81 21.55
CA MET A 425 -16.50 -5.78 22.90
C MET A 425 -17.55 -5.33 23.91
N SER A 426 -17.37 -5.74 25.16
CA SER A 426 -18.13 -5.22 26.29
C SER A 426 -17.20 -5.06 27.48
N ILE A 427 -17.17 -3.86 28.05
CA ILE A 427 -16.53 -3.60 29.34
C ILE A 427 -17.57 -3.48 30.43
N ARG A 428 -17.19 -3.92 31.64
CA ARG A 428 -18.05 -3.87 32.83
C ARG A 428 -17.20 -3.49 34.02
N CYS A 429 -17.81 -2.84 35.01
CA CYS A 429 -17.15 -2.63 36.30
C CYS A 429 -16.75 -3.98 36.89
N ASP A 430 -15.58 -4.03 37.54
CA ASP A 430 -15.08 -5.28 38.11
C ASP A 430 -16.10 -5.86 39.10
N SER A 431 -16.33 -7.17 39.01
CA SER A 431 -17.15 -7.94 39.96
C SER A 431 -16.82 -7.73 41.44
N LYS A 432 -15.61 -7.24 41.76
CA LYS A 432 -15.11 -6.94 43.11
C LYS A 432 -15.23 -5.47 43.49
N ASN A 433 -15.77 -4.63 42.60
CA ASN A 433 -16.05 -3.24 42.91
C ASN A 433 -17.32 -3.14 43.79
N PRO A 434 -17.21 -2.73 45.07
CA PRO A 434 -18.34 -2.73 46.00
C PRO A 434 -19.35 -1.60 45.74
N THR A 435 -18.94 -0.56 45.00
CA THR A 435 -19.75 0.66 44.78
C THR A 435 -20.17 0.84 43.32
N ALA A 436 -19.84 -0.12 42.46
CA ALA A 436 -20.31 -0.14 41.08
C ALA A 436 -21.83 -0.28 40.99
N SER A 437 -22.43 0.47 40.07
CA SER A 437 -23.87 0.38 39.76
C SER A 437 -24.06 0.44 38.24
N GLY A 438 -24.43 -0.69 37.64
CA GLY A 438 -24.52 -0.80 36.19
C GLY A 438 -23.16 -0.55 35.52
N GLY A 439 -23.09 0.44 34.63
CA GLY A 439 -21.87 0.89 33.98
C GLY A 439 -21.16 2.07 34.68
N VAL A 440 -21.56 2.41 35.91
CA VAL A 440 -21.01 3.54 36.66
C VAL A 440 -20.09 3.02 37.78
N MET A 441 -18.89 3.57 37.88
CA MET A 441 -17.97 3.31 38.98
C MET A 441 -17.17 4.55 39.40
N LYS A 442 -16.53 4.47 40.56
CA LYS A 442 -15.50 5.42 40.97
C LYS A 442 -14.16 5.09 40.33
N SER A 443 -13.33 6.10 40.07
CA SER A 443 -11.94 5.89 39.65
C SER A 443 -11.10 5.25 40.76
N GLY A 444 -10.06 4.50 40.39
CA GLY A 444 -9.29 3.66 41.31
C GLY A 444 -9.79 2.22 41.42
N TYR A 445 -10.96 1.90 40.85
CA TYR A 445 -11.47 0.54 40.76
C TYR A 445 -11.16 -0.10 39.41
N GLY A 446 -11.34 -1.43 39.36
CA GLY A 446 -11.08 -2.25 38.19
C GLY A 446 -12.25 -2.32 37.21
N ILE A 447 -11.94 -2.72 35.98
CA ILE A 447 -12.89 -3.10 34.93
C ILE A 447 -12.54 -4.48 34.37
N ASN A 448 -13.57 -5.23 33.98
CA ASN A 448 -13.42 -6.46 33.20
C ASN A 448 -13.83 -6.19 31.75
N GLU A 449 -13.25 -6.94 30.82
CA GLU A 449 -13.56 -6.86 29.39
C GLU A 449 -13.84 -8.25 28.83
N THR A 450 -14.80 -8.33 27.92
CA THR A 450 -15.01 -9.48 27.04
C THR A 450 -15.09 -9.01 25.59
N VAL A 451 -14.34 -9.68 24.71
CA VAL A 451 -14.46 -9.51 23.25
C VAL A 451 -15.04 -10.80 22.68
N SER A 452 -15.99 -10.67 21.77
CA SER A 452 -16.56 -11.78 21.00
C SER A 452 -16.38 -11.49 19.52
N ALA A 453 -16.03 -12.51 18.75
CA ALA A 453 -15.90 -12.37 17.31
C ALA A 453 -16.38 -13.61 16.57
N SER A 454 -16.71 -13.40 15.29
CA SER A 454 -17.11 -14.44 14.37
C SER A 454 -16.43 -14.25 13.03
N VAL A 455 -15.93 -15.35 12.45
CA VAL A 455 -15.41 -15.39 11.09
C VAL A 455 -16.19 -16.43 10.31
N SER A 456 -16.73 -16.03 9.17
CA SER A 456 -17.42 -16.92 8.23
C SER A 456 -16.75 -16.88 6.87
N SER A 457 -16.56 -18.04 6.23
CA SER A 457 -15.96 -18.15 4.91
C SER A 457 -16.62 -19.31 4.14
N ASN A 458 -16.72 -19.19 2.81
CA ASN A 458 -17.08 -20.32 1.95
C ASN A 458 -15.88 -21.24 1.64
N GLN A 459 -14.68 -20.93 2.16
CA GLN A 459 -13.49 -21.76 2.13
C GLN A 459 -12.75 -21.66 3.48
N SER A 460 -13.26 -22.37 4.49
CA SER A 460 -12.76 -22.30 5.87
C SER A 460 -11.30 -22.78 6.03
N SER A 461 -10.81 -23.64 5.14
CA SER A 461 -9.42 -24.11 5.15
C SER A 461 -8.40 -23.02 4.79
N ALA A 462 -8.84 -21.97 4.08
CA ALA A 462 -8.00 -20.86 3.62
C ALA A 462 -8.08 -19.61 4.51
N ILE A 463 -8.59 -19.75 5.74
CA ILE A 463 -8.62 -18.65 6.71
C ILE A 463 -8.06 -19.09 8.06
N THR A 464 -7.73 -18.13 8.92
CA THR A 464 -7.58 -18.34 10.36
C THR A 464 -8.68 -17.61 11.12
N TYR A 465 -9.06 -18.13 12.29
CA TYR A 465 -9.98 -17.46 13.18
C TYR A 465 -9.29 -16.34 13.95
N LEU A 466 -10.04 -15.54 14.71
CA LEU A 466 -9.46 -14.46 15.50
C LEU A 466 -8.51 -15.03 16.57
N GLN A 467 -7.31 -14.46 16.68
CA GLN A 467 -6.27 -14.97 17.59
C GLN A 467 -5.78 -13.95 18.59
N THR A 468 -5.96 -12.66 18.30
CA THR A 468 -5.39 -11.59 19.12
C THR A 468 -6.41 -10.49 19.36
N ALA A 469 -6.53 -10.09 20.62
CA ALA A 469 -7.24 -8.91 21.04
C ALA A 469 -6.39 -8.16 22.07
N VAL A 470 -6.18 -6.86 21.86
CA VAL A 470 -5.33 -6.03 22.71
C VAL A 470 -6.01 -4.69 23.01
N SER A 471 -6.07 -4.33 24.29
CA SER A 471 -6.81 -3.16 24.76
C SER A 471 -5.90 -2.06 25.24
N TYR A 472 -6.26 -0.84 24.85
CA TYR A 472 -5.57 0.41 25.14
C TYR A 472 -6.47 1.32 25.97
N PHE A 473 -5.87 2.13 26.84
CA PHE A 473 -6.57 2.86 27.89
C PHE A 473 -6.31 4.37 27.83
N PRO A 474 -7.30 5.21 28.21
CA PRO A 474 -7.21 6.67 28.08
C PRO A 474 -6.13 7.29 28.97
N GLU A 475 -5.85 6.73 30.16
CA GLU A 475 -4.80 7.22 31.06
C GLU A 475 -3.39 7.19 30.46
N PHE A 476 -3.20 6.41 29.39
CA PHE A 476 -1.93 6.26 28.67
C PHE A 476 -1.99 6.85 27.25
N GLY A 477 -3.02 7.66 26.97
CA GLY A 477 -3.23 8.23 25.65
C GLY A 477 -3.50 7.20 24.55
N TYR A 478 -3.88 5.97 24.91
CA TYR A 478 -4.01 4.81 24.01
C TYR A 478 -2.72 4.37 23.29
N GLU A 479 -1.54 4.73 23.81
CA GLU A 479 -0.25 4.44 23.15
C GLU A 479 0.72 3.68 24.06
N THR A 480 0.97 4.20 25.26
CA THR A 480 2.15 3.82 26.05
C THR A 480 2.07 2.43 26.66
N TYR A 481 0.88 1.98 27.06
CA TYR A 481 0.67 0.67 27.68
C TYR A 481 -0.63 0.05 27.20
N TRP A 482 -0.67 -1.28 27.16
CA TRP A 482 -1.84 -2.03 26.73
C TRP A 482 -1.93 -3.37 27.44
N ARG A 483 -3.13 -3.94 27.46
CA ARG A 483 -3.37 -5.25 28.05
C ARG A 483 -3.76 -6.24 26.96
N LEU A 484 -2.99 -7.31 26.83
CA LEU A 484 -3.33 -8.44 25.96
C LEU A 484 -4.48 -9.24 26.60
N LEU A 485 -5.36 -9.77 25.76
CA LEU A 485 -6.46 -10.62 26.20
C LEU A 485 -6.14 -12.10 25.93
N ASP A 486 -6.54 -12.95 26.88
CA ASP A 486 -6.51 -14.39 26.70
C ASP A 486 -7.71 -14.84 25.87
N ARG A 487 -7.44 -15.75 24.93
CA ARG A 487 -8.46 -16.46 24.18
C ARG A 487 -9.14 -17.49 25.08
N MET A 488 -10.44 -17.29 25.33
CA MET A 488 -11.29 -18.15 26.17
C MET A 488 -11.98 -19.24 25.36
N LYS A 489 -12.31 -18.94 24.09
CA LYS A 489 -12.93 -19.87 23.14
C LYS A 489 -12.31 -19.68 21.77
N ASP A 490 -12.07 -20.79 21.08
CA ASP A 490 -11.48 -20.82 19.73
C ASP A 490 -12.49 -21.24 18.65
N GLY A 491 -12.10 -21.14 17.39
CA GLY A 491 -12.91 -21.55 16.23
C GLY A 491 -13.71 -20.41 15.60
N SER A 492 -14.80 -20.73 14.88
CA SER A 492 -15.58 -19.74 14.12
C SER A 492 -16.27 -18.68 14.96
N SER A 493 -16.43 -18.93 16.26
CA SER A 493 -16.91 -17.97 17.24
C SER A 493 -15.94 -17.97 18.42
N THR A 494 -15.07 -16.96 18.44
CA THR A 494 -14.03 -16.78 19.44
C THR A 494 -14.47 -15.81 20.53
N SER A 495 -13.99 -16.02 21.75
CA SER A 495 -14.15 -15.05 22.83
C SER A 495 -12.83 -14.82 23.57
N PHE A 496 -12.64 -13.60 24.04
CA PHE A 496 -11.44 -13.16 24.74
C PHE A 496 -11.81 -12.41 26.00
N GLU A 497 -10.95 -12.49 27.02
CA GLU A 497 -11.04 -11.72 28.25
C GLU A 497 -9.65 -11.21 28.62
N PHE A 498 -9.55 -10.16 29.42
CA PHE A 498 -8.24 -9.69 29.91
C PHE A 498 -7.40 -10.84 30.47
N GLN A 499 -6.11 -10.84 30.19
CA GLN A 499 -5.17 -11.66 30.95
C GLN A 499 -5.28 -11.41 32.45
N ASN A 500 -4.89 -12.39 33.26
CA ASN A 500 -4.85 -12.22 34.71
C ASN A 500 -3.96 -11.04 35.10
N ASN A 501 -4.47 -10.16 35.98
CA ASN A 501 -3.70 -9.02 36.45
C ASN A 501 -2.82 -9.43 37.63
N LYS A 502 -1.50 -9.39 37.45
CA LYS A 502 -0.51 -9.70 38.50
C LYS A 502 -0.63 -8.82 39.75
N TYR A 503 -1.22 -7.64 39.63
CA TYR A 503 -1.44 -6.70 40.73
C TYR A 503 -2.79 -6.89 41.43
N SER A 504 -3.71 -7.68 40.87
CA SER A 504 -4.98 -7.97 41.51
C SER A 504 -4.77 -8.93 42.69
N THR A 505 -5.18 -8.52 43.89
CA THR A 505 -5.20 -9.39 45.09
C THR A 505 -5.97 -10.69 44.87
N TYR A 506 -7.04 -10.65 44.05
CA TYR A 506 -7.87 -11.81 43.72
C TYR A 506 -7.42 -12.59 42.47
N LYS A 507 -6.25 -12.25 41.88
CA LYS A 507 -5.80 -12.74 40.57
C LYS A 507 -6.87 -12.60 39.48
N ASN A 508 -7.64 -11.50 39.51
CA ASN A 508 -8.75 -11.27 38.60
C ASN A 508 -8.27 -10.81 37.22
N ARG A 509 -9.09 -11.04 36.20
CA ARG A 509 -8.92 -10.57 34.81
C ARG A 509 -9.35 -9.10 34.68
N THR A 510 -8.63 -8.20 35.32
CA THR A 510 -9.07 -6.81 35.54
C THR A 510 -8.03 -5.77 35.15
N HIS A 511 -8.48 -4.62 34.70
CA HIS A 511 -7.65 -3.43 34.53
C HIS A 511 -8.06 -2.36 35.53
N PHE A 512 -7.11 -1.86 36.34
CA PHE A 512 -7.40 -0.83 37.33
C PHE A 512 -7.27 0.56 36.71
N THR A 513 -8.30 1.38 36.90
CA THR A 513 -8.23 2.80 36.54
C THR A 513 -7.40 3.57 37.56
N PRO A 514 -6.65 4.61 37.16
CA PRO A 514 -5.95 5.45 38.12
C PRO A 514 -6.95 6.26 38.95
N ILE A 515 -6.63 6.49 40.22
CA ILE A 515 -7.52 7.20 41.17
C ILE A 515 -7.75 8.67 40.80
N TRP A 516 -6.83 9.26 40.05
CA TRP A 516 -6.91 10.63 39.56
C TRP A 516 -7.72 10.77 38.27
N MET A 517 -8.20 9.66 37.68
CA MET A 517 -9.04 9.70 36.47
C MET A 517 -10.28 10.55 36.76
N PRO A 518 -10.55 11.60 35.94
CA PRO A 518 -11.68 12.49 36.15
C PRO A 518 -13.03 11.81 35.92
N ASP A 519 -14.08 12.43 36.45
CA ASP A 519 -15.46 12.08 36.16
C ASP A 519 -15.78 12.27 34.68
N GLY A 520 -16.55 11.35 34.10
CA GLY A 520 -16.91 11.35 32.68
C GLY A 520 -16.88 9.97 32.06
N ASP A 521 -16.83 9.93 30.73
CA ASP A 521 -16.76 8.68 29.99
C ASP A 521 -15.34 8.10 30.03
N TYR A 522 -15.26 6.83 30.42
CA TYR A 522 -14.05 6.02 30.38
C TYR A 522 -14.16 5.02 29.24
N THR A 523 -13.58 5.37 28.10
CA THR A 523 -13.64 4.56 26.88
C THR A 523 -12.40 3.69 26.73
N VAL A 524 -12.59 2.38 26.65
CA VAL A 524 -11.52 1.43 26.31
C VAL A 524 -11.55 1.19 24.81
N ASN A 525 -10.36 1.07 24.20
CA ASN A 525 -10.22 0.80 22.79
C ASN A 525 -9.45 -0.49 22.54
N THR A 526 -10.08 -1.44 21.85
CA THR A 526 -9.56 -2.79 21.68
C THR A 526 -9.35 -3.11 20.21
N TRP A 527 -8.14 -3.54 19.86
CA TRP A 527 -7.81 -3.99 18.51
C TRP A 527 -7.96 -5.50 18.42
N ALA A 528 -8.96 -5.96 17.66
CA ALA A 528 -9.18 -7.37 17.36
C ALA A 528 -8.57 -7.70 15.99
N ALA A 529 -7.56 -8.57 15.95
CA ALA A 529 -6.76 -8.86 14.77
C ALA A 529 -6.26 -10.31 14.69
N ASP A 530 -5.44 -10.59 13.66
CA ASP A 530 -4.84 -11.89 13.37
C ASP A 530 -5.83 -12.98 12.92
N SER A 531 -6.91 -12.57 12.23
CA SER A 531 -7.69 -13.46 11.36
C SER A 531 -7.16 -13.33 9.92
N TRP A 532 -6.35 -14.28 9.48
CA TRP A 532 -5.62 -14.21 8.22
C TRP A 532 -6.38 -14.86 7.06
N THR A 533 -6.22 -14.30 5.86
CA THR A 533 -6.74 -14.81 4.57
C THR A 533 -5.63 -14.74 3.53
N PRO A 534 -5.78 -15.35 2.33
CA PRO A 534 -4.77 -15.27 1.28
C PRO A 534 -4.53 -13.85 0.77
N VAL A 535 -5.46 -12.92 1.04
CA VAL A 535 -5.38 -11.51 0.65
C VAL A 535 -5.18 -10.58 1.86
N GLY A 536 -4.66 -11.10 2.97
CA GLY A 536 -4.26 -10.33 4.16
C GLY A 536 -5.17 -10.50 5.38
N MET A 537 -4.85 -9.74 6.43
CA MET A 537 -5.47 -9.83 7.76
C MET A 537 -6.81 -9.10 7.84
N LEU A 538 -7.83 -9.78 8.36
CA LEU A 538 -9.07 -9.20 8.84
C LEU A 538 -8.88 -8.67 10.27
N SER A 539 -9.43 -7.48 10.52
CA SER A 539 -9.28 -6.78 11.80
C SER A 539 -10.35 -5.70 11.99
N MET A 540 -10.59 -5.31 13.24
CA MET A 540 -11.65 -4.36 13.62
C MET A 540 -11.26 -3.60 14.89
N ASN A 541 -11.58 -2.31 14.91
CA ASN A 541 -11.29 -1.39 15.99
C ASN A 541 -12.53 -1.25 16.88
N LEU A 542 -12.45 -1.76 18.10
CA LEU A 542 -13.58 -1.84 19.00
C LEU A 542 -13.48 -0.75 20.07
N THR A 543 -14.63 -0.26 20.52
CA THR A 543 -14.71 0.66 21.66
C THR A 543 -15.93 0.36 22.49
N ASP A 544 -15.81 0.44 23.80
CA ASP A 544 -16.93 0.48 24.73
C ASP A 544 -16.60 1.40 25.91
N SER A 545 -17.62 1.94 26.58
CA SER A 545 -17.46 2.99 27.60
C SER A 545 -18.22 2.71 28.89
N LEU A 546 -17.61 3.12 30.00
CA LEU A 546 -18.23 3.18 31.33
C LEU A 546 -18.24 4.63 31.80
N THR A 547 -18.96 4.93 32.86
CA THR A 547 -18.96 6.27 33.46
C THR A 547 -18.20 6.27 34.78
N ILE A 548 -17.20 7.15 34.88
CA ILE A 548 -16.52 7.46 36.13
C ILE A 548 -17.27 8.56 36.86
N LYS A 549 -17.58 8.33 38.15
CA LYS A 549 -18.21 9.32 39.03
C LYS A 549 -17.68 9.22 40.44
N GLY A 550 -16.85 10.19 40.82
CA GLY A 550 -16.09 10.17 42.05
C GLY A 550 -14.87 9.26 41.98
N ASN A 551 -14.19 9.12 43.12
CA ASN A 551 -12.97 8.32 43.24
C ASN A 551 -12.99 7.44 44.49
N LEU A 552 -12.11 6.44 44.52
CA LEU A 552 -12.00 5.44 45.58
C LEU A 552 -11.79 6.06 46.98
N TRP A 553 -11.18 7.24 47.11
CA TRP A 553 -11.04 7.92 48.41
C TRP A 553 -12.38 8.30 49.04
N GLN A 554 -13.41 8.53 48.23
CA GLN A 554 -14.75 8.82 48.74
C GLN A 554 -15.43 7.60 49.36
N ASP A 555 -14.94 6.39 49.10
CA ASP A 555 -15.41 5.15 49.71
C ASP A 555 -14.63 4.79 50.99
N TRP A 556 -13.50 5.46 51.24
CA TRP A 556 -12.76 5.26 52.48
C TRP A 556 -13.49 5.91 53.66
N HIS A 557 -14.06 5.07 54.50
CA HIS A 557 -14.57 5.49 55.80
C HIS A 557 -13.41 5.64 56.80
N VAL A 558 -13.17 6.86 57.28
CA VAL A 558 -12.32 7.10 58.46
C VAL A 558 -13.16 6.84 59.71
N ALA A 559 -13.13 5.60 60.22
CA ALA A 559 -13.63 5.32 61.56
C ALA A 559 -12.58 5.76 62.60
N PRO A 560 -12.97 6.46 63.68
CA PRO A 560 -12.07 6.70 64.81
C PRO A 560 -11.54 5.37 65.36
N LEU A 561 -10.24 5.32 65.66
CA LEU A 561 -9.62 4.20 66.38
C LEU A 561 -10.15 4.19 67.83
N LYS A 562 -11.28 3.49 68.02
CA LYS A 562 -12.08 3.23 69.23
C LYS A 562 -13.09 4.33 69.64
N PRO A 563 -14.37 3.96 69.93
CA PRO A 563 -15.36 4.85 70.54
C PRO A 563 -15.01 5.25 71.98
#